data_AF-A0A9D5GVT1-F1
#
_entry.id   AF-A0A9D5GVT1-F1
#
_cell.length_a   1.000
_cell.length_b   1.000
_cell.length_c   1.000
_cell.angle_alpha   90.00
_cell.angle_beta   90.00
_cell.angle_gamma   90.00
#
_symmetry.space_group_name_H-M   'P 1'
#
loop_
_entity.id
_entity.type
_entity.pdbx_description
1 polymer ?
#
loop_
_entity_poly.entity_id
_entity_poly.type
_entity_poly.pdbx_seq_one_letter_code
_entity_poly.pdbx_strand_id
1 'polypeptide(L)'
;STISWAASIDKGVQKNVEYGYKSHSTAGTVFDFFNALGTVAFAYAGHNVVLEIQATIPSSPEKPSKVPMWRGVVVAYIVVALCYFPVAFIGYWIFGNDVNGDILISLEKPVWLIAMANMFVVIHVIGSYQIYAMPVFDMIETLLVKKMKFEPTTPLRFIVR
;
A
#
# COMPACT_ATOMS: atom_id res chain seq x y z
N SER A 1 -3.13 5.05 -8.98
CA SER A 1 -3.73 4.25 -10.07
C SER A 1 -3.52 4.96 -11.40
N THR A 2 -3.46 4.24 -12.52
CA THR A 2 -3.40 4.83 -13.87
C THR A 2 -4.51 5.83 -14.13
N ILE A 3 -5.72 5.51 -13.65
CA ILE A 3 -6.88 6.39 -13.72
C ILE A 3 -6.58 7.73 -13.05
N SER A 4 -5.95 7.71 -11.87
CA SER A 4 -5.67 8.91 -11.09
C SER A 4 -4.75 9.87 -11.83
N TRP A 5 -3.58 9.41 -12.28
CA TRP A 5 -2.62 10.31 -12.91
C TRP A 5 -3.02 10.71 -14.33
N ALA A 6 -3.69 9.81 -15.08
CA ALA A 6 -4.21 10.16 -16.40
C ALA A 6 -5.33 11.20 -16.31
N ALA A 7 -6.26 11.05 -15.36
CA ALA A 7 -7.31 12.04 -15.11
C ALA A 7 -6.74 13.37 -14.59
N SER A 8 -5.66 13.34 -13.80
CA SER A 8 -4.97 14.57 -13.37
C SER A 8 -4.36 15.31 -14.56
N ILE A 9 -3.74 14.60 -15.52
CA ILE A 9 -3.22 15.22 -16.75
C ILE A 9 -4.35 15.88 -17.53
N ASP A 10 -5.46 15.17 -17.71
CA ASP A 10 -6.64 15.67 -18.45
C ASP A 10 -7.25 16.92 -17.77
N LYS A 11 -7.29 16.94 -16.43
CA LYS A 11 -7.76 18.11 -15.66
C LYS A 11 -6.86 19.33 -15.85
N GLY A 12 -5.58 19.14 -16.16
CA GLY A 12 -4.60 20.20 -16.36
C GLY A 12 -4.21 20.93 -15.07
N VAL A 13 -3.13 21.71 -15.11
CA VAL A 13 -2.61 22.46 -13.94
C VAL A 13 -3.69 23.41 -13.42
N GLN A 14 -3.97 23.34 -12.12
CA GLN A 14 -5.02 24.16 -11.49
C GLN A 14 -4.61 25.65 -11.42
N LYS A 15 -5.61 26.53 -11.45
CA LYS A 15 -5.36 27.97 -11.33
C LYS A 15 -4.85 28.31 -9.92
N ASN A 16 -3.84 29.18 -9.84
CA ASN A 16 -3.20 29.61 -8.59
C ASN A 16 -2.54 28.47 -7.79
N VAL A 17 -2.00 27.46 -8.48
CA VAL A 17 -1.29 26.37 -7.83
C VAL A 17 -0.04 26.89 -7.09
N GLU A 18 0.07 26.53 -5.82
CA GLU A 18 1.25 26.83 -5.02
C GLU A 18 2.14 25.60 -4.89
N TYR A 19 3.44 25.79 -5.07
CA TYR A 19 4.46 24.77 -4.87
C TYR A 19 5.42 25.23 -3.78
N GLY A 20 5.69 24.35 -2.81
CA GLY A 20 6.64 24.64 -1.74
C GLY A 20 6.24 23.98 -0.43
N TYR A 21 6.71 24.54 0.68
CA TYR A 21 6.31 24.06 2.00
C TYR A 21 4.87 24.47 2.31
N LYS A 22 4.06 23.52 2.78
CA LYS A 22 2.69 23.77 3.25
C LYS A 22 2.68 24.58 4.54
N SER A 23 3.51 24.21 5.52
CA SER A 23 3.68 24.98 6.75
C SER A 23 4.57 26.22 6.55
N HIS A 24 4.14 27.35 7.10
CA HIS A 24 4.92 28.59 7.17
C HIS A 24 5.86 28.67 8.39
N SER A 25 5.76 27.72 9.33
CA SER A 25 6.63 27.65 10.52
C SER A 25 7.66 26.54 10.37
N THR A 26 8.87 26.74 10.90
CA THR A 26 9.95 25.73 10.90
C THR A 26 9.51 24.43 11.56
N ALA A 27 8.83 24.51 12.71
CA ALA A 27 8.34 23.32 13.41
C ALA A 27 7.34 22.54 12.56
N GLY A 28 6.36 23.22 11.95
CA GLY A 28 5.39 22.57 11.08
C GLY A 28 6.03 21.95 9.83
N THR A 29 7.05 22.60 9.22
CA THR A 29 7.79 22.03 8.10
C THR A 29 8.50 20.73 8.49
N VAL A 30 9.08 20.67 9.69
CA VAL A 30 9.71 19.45 10.22
C VAL A 30 8.66 18.36 10.44
N PHE A 31 7.50 18.68 11.02
CA PHE A 31 6.42 17.71 11.18
C PHE A 31 5.87 17.21 9.85
N ASP A 32 5.66 18.09 8.87
CA ASP A 32 5.23 17.74 7.51
C ASP A 32 6.22 16.78 6.86
N PHE A 33 7.52 17.03 7.02
CA PHE A 33 8.58 16.15 6.52
C PHE A 33 8.51 14.74 7.15
N PHE A 34 8.39 14.64 8.47
CA PHE A 34 8.25 13.35 9.14
C PHE A 34 6.95 12.63 8.76
N ASN A 35 5.86 13.37 8.56
CA ASN A 35 4.59 12.81 8.09
C ASN A 35 4.74 12.23 6.67
N ALA A 36 5.41 12.97 5.78
CA ALA A 36 5.70 12.50 4.42
C ALA A 36 6.56 11.23 4.44
N LEU A 37 7.60 11.17 5.28
CA LEU A 37 8.40 9.95 5.47
C LEU A 37 7.55 8.77 5.96
N GLY A 38 6.64 9.01 6.92
CA GLY A 38 5.71 8.00 7.41
C GLY A 38 4.78 7.48 6.31
N THR A 39 4.27 8.38 5.47
CA THR A 39 3.42 8.03 4.32
C THR A 39 4.18 7.18 3.30
N VAL A 40 5.43 7.54 2.99
CA VAL A 40 6.29 6.74 2.10
C VAL A 40 6.55 5.36 2.72
N ALA A 41 6.93 5.29 3.99
CA ALA A 41 7.19 4.02 4.68
C ALA A 41 5.95 3.10 4.67
N PHE A 42 4.76 3.66 4.92
CA PHE A 42 3.50 2.93 4.87
C PHE A 42 3.15 2.46 3.45
N ALA A 43 3.37 3.30 2.44
CA ALA A 43 3.08 2.94 1.05
C ALA A 43 3.89 1.74 0.55
N TYR A 44 5.10 1.52 1.10
CA TYR A 44 5.97 0.38 0.79
C TYR A 44 5.89 -0.75 1.84
N ALA A 45 4.84 -0.79 2.66
CA ALA A 45 4.63 -1.83 3.66
C ALA A 45 4.15 -3.15 3.01
N GLY A 46 5.06 -4.10 2.81
CA GLY A 46 4.75 -5.49 2.43
C GLY A 46 5.62 -6.54 3.12
N HIS A 47 6.53 -6.13 3.99
CA HIS A 47 7.51 -7.00 4.64
C HIS A 47 6.87 -8.05 5.57
N ASN A 48 5.69 -7.76 6.12
CA ASN A 48 4.94 -8.64 7.01
C ASN A 48 4.38 -9.89 6.31
N VAL A 49 4.22 -9.86 4.98
CA VAL A 49 3.72 -11.01 4.18
C VAL A 49 4.82 -11.72 3.39
N VAL A 50 6.07 -11.21 3.41
CA VAL A 50 7.19 -11.78 2.64
C VAL A 50 7.43 -13.25 2.98
N LEU A 51 7.43 -13.61 4.26
CA LEU A 51 7.67 -14.99 4.66
C LEU A 51 6.54 -15.93 4.24
N GLU A 52 5.29 -15.44 4.27
CA GLU A 52 4.11 -16.21 3.83
C GLU A 52 4.18 -16.50 2.33
N ILE A 53 4.47 -15.47 1.52
CA ILE A 53 4.67 -15.64 0.07
C ILE A 53 5.83 -16.59 -0.19
N GLN A 54 6.96 -16.41 0.49
CA GLN A 54 8.14 -17.26 0.31
C GLN A 54 7.86 -18.73 0.67
N ALA A 55 7.01 -19.00 1.67
CA ALA A 55 6.64 -20.35 2.07
C ALA A 55 5.86 -21.10 0.97
N THR A 56 5.19 -20.38 0.05
CA THR A 56 4.50 -20.99 -1.10
C THR A 56 5.44 -21.38 -2.26
N ILE A 57 6.68 -20.89 -2.25
CA ILE A 57 7.64 -21.14 -3.32
C ILE A 57 8.38 -22.46 -3.06
N PRO A 58 8.43 -23.39 -4.02
CA PRO A 58 9.18 -24.65 -3.87
C PRO A 58 10.63 -24.38 -3.46
N SER A 59 11.09 -25.09 -2.43
CA SER A 59 12.45 -24.96 -1.88
C SER A 59 13.08 -26.34 -1.67
N SER A 60 14.33 -26.49 -2.09
CA SER A 60 15.18 -27.65 -1.75
C SER A 60 16.51 -27.19 -1.14
N PRO A 61 17.30 -28.07 -0.49
CA PRO A 61 18.61 -27.70 0.03
C PRO A 61 19.55 -27.12 -1.04
N GLU A 62 19.44 -27.62 -2.27
CA GLU A 62 20.22 -27.19 -3.44
C GLU A 62 19.66 -25.91 -4.08
N LYS A 63 18.34 -25.68 -3.97
CA LYS A 63 17.62 -24.55 -4.58
C LYS A 63 16.73 -23.86 -3.54
N PRO A 64 17.30 -22.96 -2.72
CA PRO A 64 16.54 -22.29 -1.67
C PRO A 64 15.56 -21.25 -2.23
N SER A 65 14.33 -21.21 -1.70
CA SER A 65 13.27 -20.27 -2.12
C SER A 65 13.63 -18.78 -1.95
N LYS A 66 14.65 -18.46 -1.14
CA LYS A 66 15.14 -17.08 -0.96
C LYS A 66 15.59 -16.42 -2.27
N VAL A 67 16.13 -17.21 -3.22
CA VAL A 67 16.62 -16.69 -4.51
C VAL A 67 15.47 -16.23 -5.41
N PRO A 68 14.47 -17.09 -5.74
CA PRO A 68 13.30 -16.63 -6.48
C PRO A 68 12.50 -15.57 -5.72
N MET A 69 12.40 -15.66 -4.39
CA MET A 69 11.71 -14.64 -3.59
C MET A 69 12.36 -13.26 -3.74
N TRP A 70 13.70 -13.17 -3.63
CA TRP A 70 14.42 -11.91 -3.80
C TRP A 70 14.18 -11.29 -5.18
N ARG A 71 14.24 -12.10 -6.25
CA ARG A 71 13.92 -11.63 -7.61
C ARG A 71 12.48 -11.11 -7.71
N GLY A 72 11.53 -11.83 -7.11
CA GLY A 72 10.14 -11.41 -7.05
C GLY A 72 9.96 -10.07 -6.33
N VAL A 73 10.61 -9.89 -5.17
CA VAL A 73 10.58 -8.63 -4.40
C VAL A 73 11.18 -7.47 -5.21
N VAL A 74 12.34 -7.67 -5.85
CA VAL A 74 12.96 -6.62 -6.69
C VAL A 74 12.01 -6.16 -7.79
N VAL A 75 11.42 -7.11 -8.54
CA VAL A 75 10.46 -6.79 -9.60
C VAL A 75 9.21 -6.11 -9.04
N ALA A 76 8.68 -6.60 -7.92
CA ALA A 76 7.51 -6.02 -7.29
C ALA A 76 7.75 -4.55 -6.88
N TYR A 77 8.90 -4.23 -6.27
CA TYR A 77 9.22 -2.85 -5.89
C TYR A 77 9.44 -1.93 -7.09
N ILE A 78 9.99 -2.44 -8.20
CA ILE A 78 10.07 -1.68 -9.46
C ILE A 78 8.65 -1.35 -9.97
N VAL A 79 7.75 -2.32 -9.98
CA VAL A 79 6.36 -2.11 -10.41
C VAL A 79 5.65 -1.12 -9.47
N VAL A 80 5.83 -1.24 -8.15
CA VAL A 80 5.27 -0.29 -7.17
C VAL A 80 5.78 1.13 -7.44
N ALA A 81 7.09 1.31 -7.66
CA ALA A 81 7.67 2.61 -7.98
C ALA A 81 7.06 3.21 -9.27
N LEU A 82 6.89 2.39 -10.31
CA LEU A 82 6.22 2.79 -11.56
C LEU A 82 4.75 3.14 -11.37
N CYS A 83 4.06 2.58 -10.37
CA CYS A 83 2.68 2.93 -10.05
C CYS A 83 2.56 4.18 -9.18
N TYR A 84 3.50 4.40 -8.25
CA TYR A 84 3.44 5.51 -7.29
C TYR A 84 4.04 6.80 -7.83
N PHE A 85 5.20 6.76 -8.47
CA PHE A 85 5.88 7.99 -8.91
C PHE A 85 5.07 8.81 -9.92
N PRO A 86 4.40 8.24 -10.93
CA PRO A 86 3.54 9.04 -11.80
C PRO A 86 2.42 9.72 -11.01
N VAL A 87 1.77 9.02 -10.08
CA VAL A 87 0.70 9.60 -9.26
C VAL A 87 1.22 10.74 -8.39
N ALA A 88 2.37 10.54 -7.74
CA ALA A 88 2.97 11.54 -6.87
C ALA A 88 3.44 12.78 -7.64
N PHE A 89 4.22 12.59 -8.71
CA PHE A 89 4.79 13.70 -9.48
C PHE A 89 3.73 14.45 -10.29
N ILE A 90 2.86 13.74 -11.01
CA ILE A 90 1.80 14.37 -11.80
C ILE A 90 0.77 14.99 -10.86
N GLY A 91 0.36 14.29 -9.80
CA GLY A 91 -0.60 14.82 -8.83
C GLY A 91 -0.10 16.12 -8.20
N TYR A 92 1.15 16.13 -7.71
CA TYR A 92 1.73 17.34 -7.15
C TYR A 92 1.95 18.42 -8.22
N TRP A 93 2.36 18.08 -9.44
CA TRP A 93 2.51 19.06 -10.51
C TRP A 93 1.18 19.73 -10.88
N ILE A 94 0.07 18.99 -10.87
CA ILE A 94 -1.24 19.49 -11.27
C ILE A 94 -1.93 20.28 -10.15
N PHE A 95 -1.86 19.79 -8.91
CA PHE A 95 -2.62 20.33 -7.76
C PHE A 95 -1.77 21.09 -6.73
N GLY A 96 -0.44 20.96 -6.75
CA GLY A 96 0.47 21.61 -5.81
C GLY A 96 0.12 21.30 -4.36
N ASN A 97 0.12 22.34 -3.52
CA ASN A 97 -0.25 22.25 -2.10
C ASN A 97 -1.72 21.87 -1.87
N ASP A 98 -2.61 22.04 -2.84
CA ASP A 98 -4.04 21.69 -2.71
C ASP A 98 -4.32 20.21 -2.99
N VAL A 99 -3.28 19.39 -3.25
CA VAL A 99 -3.45 17.95 -3.38
C VAL A 99 -3.95 17.34 -2.06
N ASN A 100 -5.04 16.57 -2.14
CA ASN A 100 -5.61 15.83 -1.02
C ASN A 100 -4.84 14.52 -0.81
N GLY A 101 -4.93 13.95 0.40
CA GLY A 101 -4.35 12.65 0.71
C GLY A 101 -4.92 11.52 -0.15
N ASP A 102 -6.18 11.64 -0.59
CA ASP A 102 -6.75 10.86 -1.68
C ASP A 102 -6.85 11.73 -2.94
N ILE A 103 -6.04 11.41 -3.95
CA ILE A 103 -6.01 12.11 -5.23
C ILE A 103 -7.35 12.04 -5.98
N LEU A 104 -8.18 11.02 -5.74
CA LEU A 104 -9.50 10.93 -6.38
C LEU A 104 -10.43 12.05 -5.92
N ILE A 105 -10.26 12.53 -4.69
CA ILE A 105 -11.00 13.68 -4.15
C ILE A 105 -10.55 14.96 -4.87
N SER A 106 -9.25 15.11 -5.13
CA SER A 106 -8.71 16.26 -5.88
C SER A 106 -9.20 16.34 -7.34
N LEU A 107 -9.68 15.23 -7.92
CA LEU A 107 -10.26 15.25 -9.27
C LEU A 107 -11.61 15.97 -9.31
N GLU A 108 -12.44 15.88 -8.27
CA GLU A 108 -13.81 16.45 -8.14
C GLU A 108 -14.84 16.02 -9.20
N LYS A 109 -14.45 15.93 -10.48
CA LYS A 109 -15.27 15.53 -11.64
C LYS A 109 -14.42 14.76 -12.66
N PRO A 110 -15.05 13.92 -13.51
CA PRO A 110 -16.45 13.53 -13.48
C PRO A 110 -16.73 12.46 -12.40
N VAL A 111 -17.90 12.55 -11.76
CA VAL A 111 -18.26 11.70 -10.60
C VAL A 111 -18.27 10.20 -10.93
N TRP A 112 -18.67 9.81 -12.15
CA TRP A 112 -18.70 8.41 -12.55
C TRP A 112 -17.31 7.75 -12.56
N LEU A 113 -16.28 8.52 -12.95
CA LEU A 113 -14.89 8.04 -13.01
C LEU A 113 -14.35 7.82 -11.60
N ILE A 114 -14.64 8.75 -10.69
CA ILE A 114 -14.29 8.67 -9.27
C ILE A 114 -15.01 7.47 -8.62
N ALA A 115 -16.29 7.26 -8.91
CA ALA A 115 -17.06 6.13 -8.40
C ALA A 115 -16.49 4.78 -8.88
N MET A 116 -16.15 4.68 -10.17
CA MET A 116 -15.53 3.48 -10.74
C MET A 116 -14.14 3.21 -10.11
N ALA A 117 -13.31 4.24 -9.95
CA ALA A 117 -12.01 4.11 -9.31
C ALA A 117 -12.14 3.62 -7.85
N ASN A 118 -13.08 4.19 -7.09
CA ASN A 118 -13.37 3.73 -5.73
C ASN A 118 -13.88 2.28 -5.68
N MET A 119 -14.70 1.84 -6.65
CA MET A 119 -15.11 0.44 -6.73
C MET A 119 -13.93 -0.50 -6.93
N PHE A 120 -12.95 -0.14 -7.77
CA PHE A 120 -11.72 -0.92 -7.91
C PHE A 120 -10.87 -0.93 -6.63
N VAL A 121 -10.81 0.18 -5.90
CA VAL A 121 -10.16 0.22 -4.59
C VAL A 121 -10.83 -0.77 -3.63
N VAL A 122 -12.16 -0.81 -3.56
CA VAL A 122 -12.89 -1.76 -2.71
C VAL A 122 -12.56 -3.21 -3.07
N ILE A 123 -12.64 -3.57 -4.35
CA ILE A 123 -12.32 -4.93 -4.83
C ILE A 123 -10.88 -5.30 -4.46
N HIS A 124 -9.94 -4.37 -4.70
CA HIS A 124 -8.54 -4.56 -4.35
C HIS A 124 -8.33 -4.79 -2.85
N VAL A 125 -8.96 -3.97 -2.00
CA VAL A 125 -8.83 -4.05 -0.54
C VAL A 125 -9.41 -5.35 0.01
N ILE A 126 -10.53 -5.84 -0.54
CA ILE A 126 -11.09 -7.15 -0.15
C ILE A 126 -10.09 -8.26 -0.43
N GLY A 127 -9.47 -8.25 -1.61
CA GLY A 127 -8.47 -9.27 -1.98
C GLY A 127 -7.20 -9.17 -1.15
N SER A 128 -6.68 -7.96 -0.92
CA SER A 128 -5.46 -7.77 -0.14
C SER A 128 -5.66 -8.11 1.34
N TYR A 129 -6.85 -7.84 1.90
CA TYR A 129 -7.18 -8.21 3.28
C TYR A 129 -6.97 -9.70 3.54
N GLN A 130 -7.41 -10.58 2.62
CA GLN A 130 -7.24 -12.03 2.77
C GLN A 130 -5.76 -12.43 2.93
N ILE A 131 -4.87 -11.79 2.16
CA ILE A 131 -3.43 -12.09 2.21
C ILE A 131 -2.79 -11.49 3.47
N TYR A 132 -3.15 -10.26 3.84
CA TYR A 132 -2.60 -9.58 5.01
C TYR A 132 -3.09 -10.14 6.34
N ALA A 133 -4.29 -10.75 6.37
CA ALA A 133 -4.84 -11.36 7.56
C ALA A 133 -4.17 -12.70 7.90
N MET A 134 -3.68 -13.46 6.92
CA MET A 134 -3.05 -14.77 7.14
C MET A 134 -1.93 -14.75 8.19
N PRO A 135 -0.90 -13.89 8.11
CA PRO A 135 0.15 -13.84 9.13
C PRO A 135 -0.37 -13.48 10.53
N VAL A 136 -1.44 -12.69 10.62
CA VAL A 136 -2.05 -12.31 11.89
C VAL A 136 -2.75 -13.52 12.51
N PHE A 137 -3.55 -14.25 11.73
CA PHE A 137 -4.20 -15.46 12.20
C PHE A 137 -3.20 -16.55 12.57
N ASP A 138 -2.13 -16.72 11.80
CA ASP A 138 -1.05 -17.66 12.12
C ASP A 138 -0.30 -17.26 13.39
N MET A 139 -0.10 -15.96 13.64
CA MET A 139 0.47 -15.47 14.89
C MET A 139 -0.44 -15.78 16.08
N ILE A 140 -1.76 -15.56 15.95
CA ILE A 140 -2.74 -15.89 17.00
C ILE A 140 -2.76 -17.40 17.27
N GLU A 141 -2.83 -18.23 16.23
CA GLU A 141 -2.81 -19.70 16.34
C GLU A 141 -1.52 -20.16 17.06
N THR A 142 -0.38 -19.59 16.68
CA THR A 142 0.92 -19.89 17.30
C THR A 142 0.95 -19.51 18.78
N LEU A 143 0.38 -18.36 19.15
CA LEU A 143 0.30 -17.93 20.56
C LEU A 143 -0.60 -18.86 21.39
N LEU A 144 -1.77 -19.23 20.86
CA LEU A 144 -2.72 -20.10 21.55
C LEU A 144 -2.15 -21.50 21.78
N VAL A 145 -1.51 -22.08 20.76
CA VAL A 145 -0.95 -23.44 20.85
C VAL A 145 0.36 -23.46 21.64
N LYS A 146 1.33 -22.58 21.34
CA LYS A 146 2.67 -22.67 21.95
C LYS A 146 2.75 -22.02 23.33
N LYS A 147 2.05 -20.91 23.56
CA LYS A 147 2.15 -20.14 24.81
C LYS A 147 1.00 -20.46 25.77
N MET A 148 -0.23 -20.55 25.27
CA MET A 148 -1.41 -20.86 26.08
C MET A 148 -1.72 -22.36 26.17
N LYS A 149 -0.94 -23.20 25.47
CA LYS A 149 -1.02 -24.68 25.50
C LYS A 149 -2.39 -25.25 25.11
N PHE A 150 -3.11 -24.58 24.22
CA PHE A 150 -4.35 -25.11 23.66
C PHE A 150 -4.03 -26.27 22.69
N GLU A 151 -4.92 -27.26 22.61
CA GLU A 151 -4.76 -28.36 21.68
C GLU A 151 -5.00 -27.89 20.22
N PRO A 152 -4.13 -28.24 19.27
CA PRO A 152 -4.26 -27.85 17.87
C PRO A 152 -5.38 -28.66 17.19
N THR A 153 -6.63 -28.23 17.41
CA THR A 153 -7.83 -28.91 16.92
C THR A 153 -8.49 -28.13 15.78
N THR A 154 -9.26 -28.80 14.92
CA THR A 154 -10.01 -28.15 13.83
C THR A 154 -10.96 -27.04 14.31
N PRO A 155 -11.68 -27.19 15.44
CA PRO A 155 -12.48 -26.10 16.00
C PRO A 155 -11.64 -24.87 16.40
N LEU A 156 -10.44 -25.08 16.97
CA LEU A 156 -9.53 -23.98 17.29
C LEU A 156 -9.10 -23.23 16.01
N ARG A 157 -8.76 -23.97 14.95
CA ARG A 157 -8.37 -23.36 13.66
C ARG A 157 -9.51 -22.58 13.02
N PHE A 158 -10.75 -23.06 13.14
CA PHE A 158 -11.94 -22.37 12.63
C PHE A 158 -12.30 -21.10 13.43
N ILE A 159 -12.02 -21.07 14.73
CA ILE A 159 -12.27 -19.86 15.55
C ILE A 159 -11.22 -18.77 15.26
N VAL A 160 -10.00 -19.18 14.92
CA VAL A 160 -8.84 -18.29 14.78
C VAL A 160 -8.66 -17.74 13.36
N ARG A 161 -9.14 -18.45 12.32
CA ARG A 161 -8.99 -18.10 10.89
C ARG A 161 -10.34 -17.75 10.29
#